data_AF-A0A3Q3VVD4-F1
#
_entry.id   AF-A0A3Q3VVD4-F1
#
_cell.length_a   1.000
_cell.length_b   1.000
_cell.length_c   1.000
_cell.angle_alpha   90.00
_cell.angle_beta   90.00
_cell.angle_gamma   90.00
#
_symmetry.space_group_name_H-M   'P 1'
#
loop_
_entity.id
_entity.type
_entity.pdbx_description
1 polymer ?
#
loop_
_entity_poly.entity_id
_entity_poly.type
_entity_poly.pdbx_seq_one_letter_code
_entity_poly.pdbx_strand_id
1 'polypeptide(L)'
;MKDTKKEGHSRMNEHSSRSHAILTVHLNQCCHGNSSLKSLLSSKLCLIDLAGSERAGKTGNTGARLKESAHVNTGLLALGNVIRALSDPRSQRGNSVNGAHIPYRDAKITRLLRDSLGGTAHTLMVACVSPSDHSVAETLSVLQFASKARHVRNHPAAVPAHREQVQAEVYRSLQRMRLQRAQLQAGLRQHAETREDHNELDHNGVRYTFTPVYSESGNLS
;
A
#
# COMPACT_ATOMS: atom_id res chain seq x y z
N MET A 1 -0.65 -43.44 31.55
CA MET A 1 -1.39 -42.18 31.74
C MET A 1 -1.29 -41.41 30.44
N LYS A 2 -2.45 -41.12 29.82
CA LYS A 2 -2.55 -40.37 28.57
C LYS A 2 -2.73 -38.90 28.94
N ASP A 3 -1.69 -38.09 28.82
CA ASP A 3 -1.83 -36.65 28.91
C ASP A 3 -2.35 -36.12 27.56
N THR A 4 -3.66 -36.17 27.40
CA THR A 4 -4.37 -35.43 26.36
C THR A 4 -4.28 -33.94 26.68
N LYS A 5 -3.24 -33.29 26.15
CA LYS A 5 -3.17 -31.83 26.10
C LYS A 5 -4.24 -31.35 25.09
N LYS A 6 -5.47 -31.13 25.59
CA LYS A 6 -6.47 -30.34 24.89
C LYS A 6 -5.95 -28.90 24.85
N GLU A 7 -5.23 -28.55 23.79
CA GLU A 7 -4.97 -27.16 23.48
C GLU A 7 -6.30 -26.54 23.05
N GLY A 8 -6.93 -25.86 24.01
CA GLY A 8 -8.09 -25.04 23.75
C GLY A 8 -7.72 -23.98 22.70
N HIS A 9 -8.52 -23.90 21.63
CA HIS A 9 -8.52 -22.75 20.76
C HIS A 9 -8.71 -21.49 21.62
N SER A 10 -7.61 -20.77 21.87
CA SER A 10 -7.69 -19.53 22.62
C SER A 10 -8.47 -18.53 21.78
N ARG A 11 -9.47 -17.88 22.38
CA ARG A 11 -10.23 -16.76 21.78
C ARG A 11 -9.32 -15.59 21.33
N MET A 12 -8.03 -15.63 21.69
CA MET A 12 -6.96 -14.73 21.23
C MET A 12 -6.52 -14.99 19.78
N ASN A 13 -6.59 -16.24 19.28
CA ASN A 13 -6.22 -16.57 17.89
C ASN A 13 -7.31 -16.26 16.87
N GLU A 14 -8.52 -15.89 17.31
CA GLU A 14 -9.67 -15.73 16.41
C GLU A 14 -9.57 -14.46 15.55
N HIS A 15 -8.94 -13.40 16.06
CA HIS A 15 -8.77 -12.15 15.32
C HIS A 15 -7.53 -12.17 14.40
N SER A 16 -6.42 -12.78 14.83
CA SER A 16 -5.21 -12.93 14.01
C SER A 16 -5.41 -13.87 12.83
N SER A 17 -6.19 -14.94 13.00
CA SER A 17 -6.48 -15.91 11.93
C SER A 17 -7.32 -15.30 10.78
N ARG A 18 -7.92 -14.13 10.98
CA ARG A 18 -8.88 -13.51 10.06
C ARG A 18 -8.38 -12.25 9.35
N SER A 19 -7.16 -11.82 9.61
CA SER A 19 -6.59 -10.60 9.02
C SER A 19 -5.26 -10.87 8.33
N HIS A 20 -4.94 -10.07 7.31
CA HIS A 20 -3.64 -10.09 6.64
C HIS A 20 -2.80 -8.93 7.18
N ALA A 21 -1.52 -9.17 7.49
CA ALA A 21 -0.58 -8.12 7.86
C ALA A 21 0.49 -7.95 6.78
N ILE A 22 0.83 -6.69 6.47
CA ILE A 22 1.86 -6.36 5.48
C ILE A 22 2.82 -5.35 6.11
N LEU A 23 4.08 -5.74 6.22
CA LEU A 23 5.18 -4.85 6.56
C LEU A 23 5.97 -4.55 5.29
N THR A 24 6.08 -3.27 4.94
CA THR A 24 6.88 -2.83 3.79
C THR A 24 8.04 -1.99 4.27
N VAL A 25 9.25 -2.38 3.90
CA VAL A 25 10.49 -1.67 4.17
C VAL A 25 11.02 -1.12 2.84
N HIS A 26 11.19 0.19 2.78
CA HIS A 26 11.80 0.87 1.64
C HIS A 26 13.26 1.20 1.97
N LEU A 27 14.18 0.83 1.08
CA LEU A 27 15.61 1.04 1.23
C LEU A 27 16.11 1.88 0.05
N ASN A 28 16.49 3.12 0.35
CA ASN A 28 17.03 4.06 -0.62
C ASN A 28 18.54 4.19 -0.42
N GLN A 29 19.32 3.88 -1.45
CA GLN A 29 20.77 3.95 -1.45
C GLN A 29 21.24 5.03 -2.40
N CYS A 30 21.98 6.01 -1.87
CA CYS A 30 22.70 7.00 -2.68
C CYS A 30 24.12 6.50 -2.94
N CYS A 31 24.45 6.13 -4.17
CA CYS A 31 25.82 5.81 -4.52
C CYS A 31 26.53 7.09 -4.99
N HIS A 32 27.61 7.48 -4.30
CA HIS A 32 28.55 8.48 -4.81
C HIS A 32 29.57 7.75 -5.72
N GLY A 33 29.27 7.70 -7.02
CA GLY A 33 30.26 7.31 -8.02
C GLY A 33 31.13 8.49 -8.44
N ASN A 34 32.31 8.20 -9.00
CA ASN A 34 33.27 9.19 -9.53
C ASN A 34 32.75 9.96 -10.77
N SER A 35 31.60 9.57 -11.33
CA SER A 35 30.91 10.32 -12.37
C SER A 35 29.88 11.25 -11.72
N SER A 36 29.72 12.45 -12.25
CA SER A 36 28.82 13.54 -11.82
C SER A 36 27.32 13.17 -11.69
N LEU A 37 26.95 11.92 -11.95
CA LEU A 37 25.61 11.36 -11.82
C LEU A 37 25.50 10.55 -10.52
N LYS A 38 24.84 11.15 -9.51
CA LYS A 38 24.44 10.45 -8.29
C LYS A 38 23.38 9.41 -8.65
N SER A 39 23.73 8.13 -8.71
CA SER A 39 22.75 7.05 -8.87
C SER A 39 22.07 6.80 -7.54
N LEU A 40 20.76 7.07 -7.46
CA LEU A 40 19.93 6.56 -6.38
C LEU A 40 19.39 5.20 -6.81
N LEU A 41 19.54 4.21 -5.94
CA LEU A 41 18.89 2.91 -6.04
C LEU A 41 17.80 2.85 -4.97
N SER A 42 16.61 2.41 -5.36
CA SER A 42 15.52 2.16 -4.42
C SER A 42 15.13 0.69 -4.48
N SER A 43 14.93 0.12 -3.32
CA SER A 43 14.47 -1.25 -3.16
C SER A 43 13.32 -1.32 -2.16
N LYS A 44 12.42 -2.28 -2.39
CA LYS A 44 11.23 -2.51 -1.56
C LYS A 44 11.25 -3.96 -1.11
N LEU A 45 11.28 -4.18 0.20
CA LEU A 45 11.05 -5.47 0.83
C LEU A 45 9.64 -5.49 1.41
N CYS A 46 8.84 -6.49 1.04
CA CYS A 46 7.51 -6.71 1.61
C CYS A 46 7.48 -8.04 2.35
N LEU A 47 7.15 -8.01 3.63
CA LEU A 47 6.86 -9.18 4.46
C LEU A 47 5.34 -9.25 4.66
N ILE A 48 4.74 -10.36 4.24
CA ILE A 48 3.29 -10.53 4.24
C ILE A 48 2.94 -11.74 5.09
N ASP A 49 2.13 -11.51 6.11
CA ASP A 49 1.49 -12.56 6.89
C ASP A 49 0.03 -12.69 6.43
N LEU A 50 -0.33 -13.90 5.99
CA LEU A 50 -1.65 -14.16 5.43
C LEU A 50 -2.55 -14.77 6.51
N ALA A 51 -3.83 -14.36 6.49
CA ALA A 51 -4.87 -15.00 7.26
C ALA A 51 -4.90 -16.53 7.04
N GLY A 52 -5.50 -17.24 7.99
CA GLY A 52 -5.69 -18.68 7.92
C GLY A 52 -6.48 -19.09 6.67
N SER A 53 -6.04 -20.17 6.01
CA SER A 53 -6.66 -20.69 4.78
C SER A 53 -7.84 -21.63 5.02
N GLU A 54 -8.19 -21.86 6.28
CA GLU A 54 -9.26 -22.78 6.67
C GLU A 54 -10.64 -22.31 6.20
N ARG A 55 -11.45 -23.29 5.78
CA ARG A 55 -12.81 -23.01 5.31
C ARG A 55 -13.75 -22.74 6.48
N ALA A 56 -14.52 -21.65 6.37
CA ALA A 56 -15.54 -21.25 7.33
C ALA A 56 -16.57 -22.34 7.69
N GLY A 57 -16.83 -23.30 6.79
CA GLY A 57 -17.77 -24.39 7.06
C GLY A 57 -17.31 -25.40 8.12
N LYS A 58 -16.00 -25.47 8.41
CA LYS A 58 -15.45 -26.38 9.44
C LYS A 58 -15.36 -25.74 10.83
N THR A 59 -15.57 -24.43 10.94
CA THR A 59 -15.45 -23.72 12.24
C THR A 59 -16.74 -23.79 13.07
N GLY A 60 -17.79 -24.44 12.58
CA GLY A 60 -19.09 -24.54 13.28
C GLY A 60 -19.84 -23.22 13.37
N ASN A 61 -19.42 -22.19 12.62
CA ASN A 61 -20.03 -20.86 12.65
C ASN A 61 -21.39 -20.86 11.93
N THR A 62 -22.44 -20.41 12.62
CA THR A 62 -23.79 -20.23 12.06
C THR A 62 -24.19 -18.74 12.02
N GLY A 63 -25.13 -18.37 11.15
CA GLY A 63 -25.71 -17.02 11.10
C GLY A 63 -24.72 -15.91 10.69
N ALA A 64 -24.72 -14.79 11.43
CA ALA A 64 -23.88 -13.62 11.14
C ALA A 64 -22.37 -13.93 11.13
N ARG A 65 -21.92 -14.86 11.97
CA ARG A 65 -20.52 -15.32 12.01
C ARG A 65 -20.10 -16.11 10.78
N LEU A 66 -21.03 -16.80 10.11
CA LEU A 66 -20.75 -17.48 8.83
C LEU A 66 -20.54 -16.46 7.71
N LYS A 67 -21.38 -15.40 7.67
CA LYS A 67 -21.22 -14.29 6.72
C LYS A 67 -19.89 -13.56 6.92
N GLU A 68 -19.49 -13.34 8.17
CA GLU A 68 -18.19 -12.75 8.52
C GLU A 68 -17.02 -13.67 8.11
N SER A 69 -17.10 -14.96 8.42
CA SER A 69 -16.06 -15.96 8.07
C SER A 69 -15.93 -16.18 6.56
N ALA A 70 -17.02 -16.02 5.80
CA ALA A 70 -17.01 -15.99 4.35
C ALA A 70 -16.30 -14.73 3.82
N HIS A 71 -16.49 -13.58 4.47
CA HIS A 71 -15.88 -12.32 4.06
C HIS A 71 -14.34 -12.33 4.21
N VAL A 72 -13.82 -12.93 5.28
CA VAL A 72 -12.37 -13.13 5.51
C VAL A 72 -11.71 -13.90 4.37
N ASN A 73 -12.34 -15.00 3.94
CA ASN A 73 -11.81 -15.87 2.90
C ASN A 73 -11.85 -15.24 1.49
N THR A 74 -12.51 -14.09 1.33
CA THR A 74 -12.54 -13.35 0.05
C THR A 74 -11.12 -12.97 -0.39
N GLY A 75 -10.24 -12.58 0.53
CA GLY A 75 -8.85 -12.20 0.23
C GLY A 75 -8.05 -13.37 -0.34
N LEU A 76 -8.07 -14.52 0.33
CA LEU A 76 -7.37 -15.73 -0.10
C LEU A 76 -7.99 -16.36 -1.35
N LEU A 77 -9.31 -16.28 -1.50
CA LEU A 77 -9.99 -16.74 -2.71
C LEU A 77 -9.56 -15.91 -3.94
N ALA A 78 -9.58 -14.58 -3.82
CA ALA A 78 -9.09 -13.68 -4.86
C ALA A 78 -7.61 -13.94 -5.18
N LEU A 79 -6.78 -14.16 -4.16
CA LEU A 79 -5.38 -14.53 -4.32
C LEU A 79 -5.23 -15.85 -5.11
N GLY A 80 -6.04 -16.86 -4.79
CA GLY A 80 -6.08 -18.12 -5.53
C GLY A 80 -6.53 -17.97 -6.98
N ASN A 81 -7.46 -17.07 -7.25
CA ASN A 81 -7.90 -16.76 -8.62
C ASN A 81 -6.80 -16.08 -9.43
N VAL A 82 -6.08 -15.12 -8.84
CA VAL A 82 -4.93 -14.46 -9.46
C VAL A 82 -3.83 -15.47 -9.78
N ILE A 83 -3.44 -16.32 -8.82
CA ILE A 83 -2.42 -17.36 -9.03
C ILE A 83 -2.86 -18.34 -10.13
N ARG A 84 -4.13 -18.74 -10.16
CA ARG A 84 -4.66 -19.63 -11.21
C ARG A 84 -4.55 -18.98 -12.59
N ALA A 85 -4.93 -17.72 -12.72
CA ALA A 85 -4.87 -16.99 -13.98
C ALA A 85 -3.43 -16.79 -14.48
N LEU A 86 -2.50 -16.53 -13.55
CA LEU A 86 -1.08 -16.35 -13.85
C LEU A 86 -0.34 -17.66 -14.13
N SER A 87 -0.73 -18.76 -13.50
CA SER A 87 -0.12 -20.08 -13.70
C SER A 87 -0.59 -20.79 -14.98
N ASP A 88 -1.65 -20.28 -15.65
CA ASP A 88 -2.11 -20.83 -16.92
C ASP A 88 -1.05 -20.64 -18.01
N PRO A 89 -0.55 -21.72 -18.65
CA PRO A 89 0.44 -21.65 -19.71
C PRO A 89 0.02 -20.77 -20.89
N ARG A 90 -1.29 -20.62 -21.14
CA ARG A 90 -1.83 -19.78 -22.21
C ARG A 90 -1.59 -18.29 -21.95
N SER A 91 -1.68 -17.88 -20.68
CA SER A 91 -1.37 -16.52 -20.24
C SER A 91 0.12 -16.16 -20.40
N GLN A 92 0.99 -17.18 -20.47
CA GLN A 92 2.45 -17.01 -20.48
C GLN A 92 3.08 -16.97 -21.90
N ARG A 93 2.31 -17.30 -22.95
CA ARG A 93 2.85 -17.50 -24.32
C ARG A 93 2.94 -16.24 -25.19
N GLY A 94 2.77 -15.04 -24.66
CA GLY A 94 3.06 -13.78 -25.35
C GLY A 94 2.19 -13.40 -26.56
N ASN A 95 1.43 -14.34 -27.16
CA ASN A 95 0.47 -14.07 -28.23
C ASN A 95 -0.84 -13.49 -27.67
N SER A 96 -0.75 -12.26 -27.16
CA SER A 96 -1.88 -11.52 -26.58
C SER A 96 -2.72 -10.84 -27.66
N VAL A 97 -3.53 -11.62 -28.36
CA VAL A 97 -4.86 -11.13 -28.79
C VAL A 97 -5.88 -11.36 -27.66
N ASN A 98 -5.61 -12.30 -26.74
CA ASN A 98 -6.47 -12.66 -25.61
C ASN A 98 -5.69 -12.75 -24.28
N GLY A 99 -4.84 -11.77 -23.97
CA GLY A 99 -4.15 -11.72 -22.68
C GLY A 99 -5.17 -11.84 -21.53
N ALA A 100 -5.19 -12.97 -20.84
CA ALA A 100 -6.21 -13.27 -19.86
C ALA A 100 -6.19 -12.19 -18.77
N HIS A 101 -7.32 -11.52 -18.57
CA HIS A 101 -7.46 -10.50 -17.53
C HIS A 101 -7.16 -11.13 -16.16
N ILE A 102 -6.11 -10.63 -15.50
CA ILE A 102 -5.75 -11.09 -14.15
C ILE A 102 -6.56 -10.28 -13.12
N PRO A 103 -7.37 -10.94 -12.27
CA PRO A 103 -8.34 -10.28 -11.39
C PRO A 103 -7.69 -9.70 -10.12
N TYR A 104 -6.67 -8.85 -10.27
CA TYR A 104 -6.04 -8.18 -9.11
C TYR A 104 -7.01 -7.27 -8.37
N ARG A 105 -8.08 -6.80 -9.01
CA ARG A 105 -9.01 -5.82 -8.43
C ARG A 105 -10.00 -6.40 -7.43
N ASP A 106 -10.15 -7.73 -7.42
CA ASP A 106 -11.17 -8.43 -6.63
C ASP A 106 -10.96 -8.30 -5.11
N ALA A 107 -9.72 -8.09 -4.65
CA ALA A 107 -9.41 -7.88 -3.24
C ALA A 107 -8.29 -6.85 -3.04
N LYS A 108 -8.27 -6.18 -1.88
CA LYS A 108 -7.21 -5.22 -1.55
C LYS A 108 -5.84 -5.90 -1.50
N ILE A 109 -5.76 -7.11 -0.95
CA ILE A 109 -4.50 -7.86 -0.83
C ILE A 109 -3.90 -8.18 -2.21
N THR A 110 -4.70 -8.59 -3.19
CA THR A 110 -4.21 -8.88 -4.55
C THR A 110 -3.76 -7.64 -5.29
N ARG A 111 -4.35 -6.46 -5.00
CA ARG A 111 -3.85 -5.17 -5.51
C ARG A 111 -2.49 -4.80 -4.94
N LEU A 112 -2.30 -5.00 -3.63
CA LEU A 112 -1.03 -4.72 -2.95
C LEU A 112 0.07 -5.68 -3.40
N LEU A 113 -0.27 -6.92 -3.70
CA LEU A 113 0.65 -7.97 -4.17
C LEU A 113 0.87 -7.99 -5.68
N ARG A 114 0.36 -7.02 -6.43
CA ARG A 114 0.48 -6.98 -7.90
C ARG A 114 1.94 -7.02 -8.37
N ASP A 115 2.84 -6.38 -7.63
CA ASP A 115 4.27 -6.40 -7.97
C ASP A 115 4.91 -7.77 -7.68
N SER A 116 4.37 -8.50 -6.70
CA SER A 116 4.87 -9.81 -6.25
C SER A 116 4.31 -10.99 -7.04
N LEU A 117 3.19 -10.81 -7.74
CA LEU A 117 2.53 -11.87 -8.49
C LEU A 117 2.47 -11.47 -9.96
N GLY A 118 3.33 -12.03 -10.80
CA GLY A 118 3.44 -11.68 -12.22
C GLY A 118 4.08 -10.30 -12.48
N GLY A 119 4.63 -9.66 -11.46
CA GLY A 119 5.20 -8.31 -11.52
C GLY A 119 6.73 -8.31 -11.53
N THR A 120 7.32 -7.24 -10.98
CA THR A 120 8.76 -6.95 -11.01
C THR A 120 9.50 -7.31 -9.71
N ALA A 121 8.84 -7.89 -8.72
CA ALA A 121 9.50 -8.26 -7.47
C ALA A 121 10.12 -9.67 -7.53
N HIS A 122 11.21 -9.87 -6.80
CA HIS A 122 11.58 -11.21 -6.37
C HIS A 122 10.57 -11.66 -5.29
N THR A 123 10.00 -12.84 -5.43
CA THR A 123 8.93 -13.30 -4.54
C THR A 123 9.18 -14.72 -4.07
N LEU A 124 9.10 -14.91 -2.76
CA LEU A 124 9.18 -16.19 -2.08
C LEU A 124 7.84 -16.44 -1.38
N MET A 125 7.33 -17.65 -1.49
CA MET A 125 6.16 -18.11 -0.75
C MET A 125 6.57 -19.23 0.20
N VAL A 126 6.19 -19.12 1.47
CA VAL A 126 6.35 -20.17 2.47
C VAL A 126 4.99 -20.81 2.72
N ALA A 127 4.90 -22.12 2.50
CA ALA A 127 3.68 -22.89 2.76
C ALA A 127 3.75 -23.48 4.18
N CYS A 128 2.97 -22.94 5.10
CA CYS A 128 2.86 -23.45 6.46
C CYS A 128 1.79 -24.56 6.50
N VAL A 129 2.17 -25.77 6.87
CA VAL A 129 1.28 -26.94 6.93
C VAL A 129 1.41 -27.67 8.25
N SER A 130 0.34 -28.37 8.63
CA SER A 130 0.32 -29.21 9.83
C SER A 130 0.62 -30.67 9.45
N PRO A 131 1.46 -31.38 10.23
CA PRO A 131 1.71 -32.81 10.03
C PRO A 131 0.61 -33.70 10.63
N SER A 132 -0.42 -33.12 11.27
CA SER A 132 -1.48 -33.88 11.93
C SER A 132 -2.44 -34.55 10.94
N ASP A 133 -2.86 -35.79 11.26
CA ASP A 133 -3.85 -36.56 10.49
C ASP A 133 -5.18 -35.81 10.35
N HIS A 134 -5.57 -35.05 11.39
CA HIS A 134 -6.80 -34.25 11.37
C HIS A 134 -6.74 -33.08 10.37
N SER A 135 -5.54 -32.68 9.94
CA SER A 135 -5.30 -31.54 9.06
C SER A 135 -5.01 -31.94 7.60
N VAL A 136 -4.98 -33.24 7.26
CA VAL A 136 -4.58 -33.75 5.93
C VAL A 136 -5.29 -33.05 4.78
N ALA A 137 -6.59 -32.82 4.88
CA ALA A 137 -7.36 -32.15 3.84
C ALA A 137 -6.94 -30.67 3.61
N GLU A 138 -6.62 -29.96 4.68
CA GLU A 138 -6.16 -28.57 4.59
C GLU A 138 -4.71 -28.52 4.11
N THR A 139 -3.85 -29.40 4.63
CA THR A 139 -2.45 -29.56 4.19
C THR A 139 -2.37 -29.83 2.69
N LEU A 140 -3.20 -30.75 2.17
CA LEU A 140 -3.27 -31.01 0.73
C LEU A 140 -3.71 -29.77 -0.07
N SER A 141 -4.69 -29.02 0.44
CA SER A 141 -5.17 -27.79 -0.22
C SER A 141 -4.07 -26.72 -0.30
N VAL A 142 -3.30 -26.53 0.78
CA VAL A 142 -2.17 -25.58 0.83
C VAL A 142 -1.06 -26.02 -0.14
N LEU A 143 -0.71 -27.31 -0.17
CA LEU A 143 0.33 -27.83 -1.07
C LEU A 143 -0.08 -27.71 -2.55
N GLN A 144 -1.33 -27.98 -2.88
CA GLN A 144 -1.85 -27.78 -4.24
C GLN A 144 -1.81 -26.31 -4.65
N PHE A 145 -2.14 -25.40 -3.73
CA PHE A 145 -2.03 -23.97 -3.95
C PHE A 145 -0.57 -23.55 -4.20
N ALA A 146 0.35 -23.98 -3.34
CA ALA A 146 1.79 -23.69 -3.48
C ALA A 146 2.36 -24.26 -4.80
N SER A 147 1.93 -25.45 -5.21
CA SER A 147 2.30 -26.05 -6.49
C SER A 147 1.85 -25.19 -7.68
N LYS A 148 0.68 -24.55 -7.61
CA LYS A 148 0.22 -23.61 -8.66
C LYS A 148 1.01 -22.32 -8.62
N ALA A 149 1.22 -21.76 -7.41
CA ALA A 149 2.00 -20.54 -7.21
C ALA A 149 3.43 -20.65 -7.78
N ARG A 150 4.04 -21.83 -7.71
CA ARG A 150 5.37 -22.12 -8.29
C ARG A 150 5.48 -21.80 -9.79
N HIS A 151 4.38 -21.83 -10.53
CA HIS A 151 4.35 -21.58 -11.97
C HIS A 151 4.14 -20.11 -12.32
N VAL A 152 3.88 -19.24 -11.33
CA VAL A 152 3.80 -17.80 -11.54
C VAL A 152 5.19 -17.25 -11.85
N ARG A 153 5.32 -16.57 -12.99
CA ARG A 153 6.59 -15.97 -13.43
C ARG A 153 6.59 -14.48 -13.17
N ASN A 154 7.52 -14.03 -12.34
CA ASN A 154 7.86 -12.62 -12.20
C ASN A 154 8.98 -12.26 -13.17
N HIS A 155 9.07 -10.97 -13.49
CA HIS A 155 10.14 -10.41 -14.32
C HIS A 155 10.87 -9.34 -13.50
N PRO A 156 11.76 -9.75 -12.57
CA PRO A 156 12.46 -8.81 -11.73
C PRO A 156 13.24 -7.80 -12.56
N ALA A 157 13.03 -6.53 -12.28
CA ALA A 157 13.69 -5.43 -12.95
C ALA A 157 14.23 -4.47 -11.89
N ALA A 158 15.46 -3.98 -12.09
CA ALA A 158 15.97 -2.88 -11.28
C ALA A 158 15.01 -1.69 -11.43
N VAL A 159 14.60 -1.11 -10.30
CA VAL A 159 13.79 0.12 -10.31
C VAL A 159 14.79 1.28 -10.35
N PRO A 160 15.03 1.92 -11.52
CA PRO A 160 15.83 3.13 -11.55
C PRO A 160 15.10 4.16 -10.69
N ALA A 161 15.77 4.67 -9.67
CA ALA A 161 15.12 5.54 -8.70
C ALA A 161 14.77 6.92 -9.28
N HIS A 162 14.93 7.16 -10.58
CA HIS A 162 14.56 8.41 -11.24
C HIS A 162 13.10 8.81 -10.93
N ARG A 163 12.17 7.85 -10.90
CA ARG A 163 10.75 8.13 -10.62
C ARG A 163 10.52 8.55 -9.17
N GLU A 164 11.15 7.86 -8.22
CA GLU A 164 11.05 8.18 -6.79
C GLU A 164 11.89 9.41 -6.41
N GLN A 165 13.01 9.68 -7.09
CA GLN A 165 13.80 10.90 -6.99
C GLN A 165 12.98 12.10 -7.43
N VAL A 166 12.37 12.04 -8.62
CA VAL A 166 11.49 13.10 -9.10
C VAL A 166 10.33 13.31 -8.13
N GLN A 167 9.73 12.23 -7.63
CA GLN A 167 8.61 12.33 -6.71
C GLN A 167 9.02 12.92 -5.34
N ALA A 168 10.15 12.47 -4.77
CA ALA A 168 10.69 13.00 -3.52
C ALA A 168 11.15 14.46 -3.66
N GLU A 169 11.77 14.82 -4.78
CA GLU A 169 12.17 16.19 -5.10
C GLU A 169 10.95 17.09 -5.24
N VAL A 170 9.92 16.64 -5.98
CA VAL A 170 8.64 17.35 -6.10
C VAL A 170 7.98 17.55 -4.73
N TYR A 171 7.97 16.54 -3.86
CA TYR A 171 7.44 16.68 -2.49
C TYR A 171 8.25 17.68 -1.66
N ARG A 172 9.58 17.67 -1.76
CA ARG A 172 10.45 18.68 -1.10
C ARG A 172 10.18 20.08 -1.63
N SER A 173 10.10 20.25 -2.95
CA SER A 173 9.78 21.54 -3.58
C SER A 173 8.41 22.06 -3.13
N LEU A 174 7.41 21.18 -3.03
CA LEU A 174 6.07 21.49 -2.51
C LEU A 174 6.12 21.97 -1.05
N GLN A 175 6.88 21.29 -0.19
CA GLN A 175 7.03 21.72 1.21
C GLN A 175 7.73 23.08 1.30
N ARG A 176 8.77 23.31 0.49
CA ARG A 176 9.52 24.57 0.47
C ARG A 176 8.66 25.74 0.02
N MET A 177 7.89 25.56 -1.05
CA MET A 177 6.93 26.57 -1.53
C MET A 177 5.84 26.87 -0.50
N ARG A 178 5.30 25.85 0.18
CA ARG A 178 4.30 26.04 1.24
C ARG A 178 4.86 26.88 2.39
N LEU A 179 6.12 26.64 2.78
CA LEU A 179 6.78 27.40 3.84
C LEU A 179 6.99 28.87 3.44
N GLN A 180 7.50 29.12 2.22
CA GLN A 180 7.67 30.48 1.69
C GLN A 180 6.34 31.24 1.63
N ARG A 181 5.26 30.57 1.18
CA ARG A 181 3.92 31.17 1.16
C ARG A 181 3.45 31.56 2.56
N ALA A 182 3.66 30.70 3.55
CA ALA A 182 3.28 30.99 4.94
C ALA A 182 4.07 32.19 5.50
N GLN A 183 5.38 32.27 5.21
CA GLN A 183 6.23 33.40 5.62
C GLN A 183 5.81 34.72 4.97
N LEU A 184 5.55 34.72 3.66
CA LEU A 184 5.06 35.91 2.94
C LEU A 184 3.69 36.36 3.47
N GLN A 185 2.77 35.43 3.73
CA GLN A 185 1.47 35.75 4.31
C GLN A 185 1.58 36.34 5.72
N ALA A 186 2.52 35.85 6.55
CA ALA A 186 2.77 36.41 7.88
C ALA A 186 3.37 37.82 7.80
N GLY A 187 4.35 38.05 6.91
CA GLY A 187 4.95 39.37 6.72
C GLY A 187 3.97 40.42 6.17
N LEU A 188 3.08 40.02 5.25
CA LEU A 188 2.00 40.88 4.74
C LEU A 188 0.99 41.26 5.84
N ARG A 189 0.68 40.34 6.77
CA ARG A 189 -0.18 40.64 7.93
C ARG A 189 0.46 41.64 8.88
N GLN A 190 1.73 41.43 9.23
CA GLN A 190 2.47 42.38 10.08
C GLN A 190 2.58 43.77 9.45
N HIS A 191 2.84 43.85 8.14
CA HIS A 191 2.86 45.12 7.42
C HIS A 191 1.49 45.81 7.33
N ALA A 192 0.39 45.04 7.28
CA ALA A 192 -0.95 45.59 7.35
C ALA A 192 -1.25 46.16 8.75
N GLU A 193 -0.92 45.41 9.81
CA GLU A 193 -1.09 45.85 11.21
C GLU A 193 -0.23 47.09 11.53
N THR A 194 1.03 47.12 11.07
CA THR A 194 1.92 48.29 11.28
C THR A 194 1.46 49.52 10.49
N ARG A 195 0.81 49.33 9.33
CA ARG A 195 0.23 50.43 8.54
C ARG A 195 -1.05 50.99 9.16
N GLU A 196 -1.84 50.19 9.86
CA GLU A 196 -3.00 50.69 10.61
C GLU A 196 -2.57 51.46 11.86
N ASP A 197 -1.54 51.00 12.58
CA ASP A 197 -0.97 51.71 13.74
C ASP A 197 -0.33 53.07 13.38
N HIS A 198 0.29 53.19 12.21
CA HIS A 198 0.86 54.46 11.74
C HIS A 198 -0.18 55.47 11.22
N ASN A 199 -1.43 55.05 11.01
CA ASN A 199 -2.49 55.93 10.53
C ASN A 199 -3.32 56.55 11.67
N GLU A 200 -2.93 56.35 12.93
CA GLU A 200 -3.71 56.77 14.10
C GLU A 200 -3.19 58.02 14.84
N LEU A 201 -2.09 58.66 14.43
CA LEU A 201 -1.58 59.84 15.15
C LEU A 201 -1.02 60.93 14.22
N ASP A 202 -1.89 61.85 13.80
CA ASP A 202 -1.51 63.21 13.39
C ASP A 202 -2.31 64.26 14.17
N HIS A 203 -1.61 65.32 14.57
CA HIS A 203 -2.00 66.35 15.56
C HIS A 203 -3.19 67.26 15.19
N ASN A 204 -3.97 66.93 14.17
CA ASN A 204 -5.07 67.75 13.65
C ASN A 204 -6.45 67.05 13.59
N GLY A 205 -6.58 65.83 14.12
CA GLY A 205 -7.90 65.18 14.28
C GLY A 205 -8.63 64.81 12.99
N VAL A 206 -7.92 64.71 11.85
CA VAL A 206 -8.51 64.26 10.57
C VAL A 206 -8.17 62.80 10.34
N ARG A 207 -9.21 61.95 10.26
CA ARG A 207 -9.09 60.50 10.06
C ARG A 207 -9.03 60.18 8.56
N TYR A 208 -7.88 59.73 8.06
CA TYR A 208 -7.76 59.25 6.69
C TYR A 208 -7.95 57.73 6.65
N THR A 209 -9.10 57.27 6.19
CA THR A 209 -9.33 55.84 5.93
C THR A 209 -8.76 55.49 4.55
N PHE A 210 -7.67 54.73 4.52
CA PHE A 210 -7.20 54.13 3.27
C PHE A 210 -7.96 52.82 3.06
N THR A 211 -8.93 52.81 2.15
CA THR A 211 -9.60 51.58 1.71
C THR A 211 -8.67 50.89 0.70
N PRO A 212 -8.12 49.70 0.99
CA PRO A 212 -7.35 48.97 0.00
C PRO A 212 -8.29 48.53 -1.12
N VAL A 213 -8.10 49.11 -2.31
CA VAL A 213 -8.74 48.63 -3.54
C VAL A 213 -7.99 47.36 -3.95
N TYR A 214 -8.48 46.21 -3.52
CA TYR A 214 -8.08 44.95 -4.12
C TYR A 214 -8.64 44.92 -5.55
N SER A 215 -7.77 45.02 -6.56
CA SER A 215 -8.18 44.70 -7.92
C SER A 215 -8.41 43.19 -7.97
N GLU A 216 -9.67 42.76 -7.94
CA GLU A 216 -10.05 41.45 -8.42
C GLU A 216 -9.63 41.38 -9.90
N SER A 217 -8.47 40.76 -10.14
CA SER A 217 -8.18 40.24 -11.47
C SER A 217 -9.13 39.07 -11.66
N GLY A 218 -10.27 39.37 -12.29
CA GLY A 218 -11.25 38.38 -12.71
C GLY A 218 -10.56 37.29 -13.52
N ASN A 219 -10.73 36.04 -13.08
CA ASN A 219 -10.64 34.93 -14.00
C ASN A 219 -12.05 34.64 -14.50
N LEU A 220 -12.22 34.96 -15.78
CA LEU A 220 -13.32 34.53 -16.60
C LEU A 220 -13.47 33.00 -16.58
N SER A 221 -14.73 32.60 -16.62
CA SER A 221 -15.28 31.31 -17.05
C SER A 221 -14.48 30.60 -18.14
#